data_AF-A0A9E0IUH1-F1
#
_entry.id   AF-A0A9E0IUH1-F1
#
_cell.length_a   1.000
_cell.length_b   1.000
_cell.length_c   1.000
_cell.angle_alpha   90.00
_cell.angle_beta   90.00
_cell.angle_gamma   90.00
#
_symmetry.space_group_name_H-M   'P 1'
#
loop_
_entity.id
_entity.type
_entity.pdbx_description
1 polymer ?
#
loop_
_entity_poly.entity_id
_entity_poly.type
_entity_poly.pdbx_seq_one_letter_code
_entity_poly.pdbx_strand_id
1 'polypeptide(L)'
;MADSDGRPPGPAEGAPGPAPSEGHPSAPSGGHPRPGGHPTPPAGAAAARPSYDTVLSPVAGPAGGAPPQIEEVPGKSFVSFLKISLKRAFRLRIDNNEVLPSERASLLAASPPIVEPNLQAFLAWRRSVLFLVAVALVPLSVLGLIDGLRGGDIVPWPVRMVRLGPALAETLFCWICWQQLRHWAHWRRQRRVLFWGWLLFMTAPFLVFAYPLRTVVEDLWKHRKELLISMGVDPSYAYKKAVLPFVYSMLAMLQLAPKAISLMPGLIRASMVIKMQFPGSSAPGWLIVLAAPLYAMLAYVILIVPYQFTGSGYFMLGIGGVVLGQALLARAGYRLARPLDEAECMTHIKTVRTYYMVVMIFSAGFIVIALGSLVSMLNLRTTDVILAVLKFETNVLILTMIGSDLVVTNLDRARAKVAGVTHVEEAAELKIAAFVGLDAPTAPPPPGHGQHGGHGGYGG
;
A
#
# COMPACT_ATOMS: atom_id res chain seq x y z
N MET A 1 -55.04 30.52 36.99
CA MET A 1 -54.57 30.87 35.64
C MET A 1 -53.35 29.99 35.38
N ALA A 2 -53.47 28.72 35.01
CA ALA A 2 -54.04 28.12 33.79
C ALA A 2 -53.24 28.51 32.53
N ASP A 3 -52.22 27.70 32.20
CA ASP A 3 -51.77 27.26 30.86
C ASP A 3 -50.49 26.40 31.06
N SER A 4 -50.52 25.06 30.94
CA SER A 4 -50.61 24.20 29.74
C SER A 4 -49.23 23.82 29.17
N ASP A 5 -48.50 22.98 29.92
CA ASP A 5 -47.30 22.27 29.43
C ASP A 5 -47.73 20.98 28.70
N GLY A 6 -47.78 21.04 27.38
CA GLY A 6 -48.00 19.88 26.51
C GLY A 6 -46.69 19.18 26.14
N ARG A 7 -46.29 18.17 26.92
CA ARG A 7 -45.30 17.17 26.48
C ARG A 7 -46.02 15.90 26.01
N PRO A 8 -45.70 15.35 24.82
CA PRO A 8 -46.27 14.08 24.38
C PRO A 8 -45.70 12.90 25.19
N PRO A 9 -46.50 11.84 25.44
CA PRO A 9 -46.05 10.64 26.14
C PRO A 9 -45.04 9.86 25.28
N GLY A 10 -43.95 9.41 25.92
CA GLY A 10 -42.97 8.52 25.31
C GLY A 10 -43.53 7.11 25.07
N PRO A 11 -42.97 6.34 24.13
CA PRO A 11 -43.44 5.01 23.80
C PRO A 11 -43.18 4.02 24.95
N ALA A 12 -44.15 3.14 25.17
CA ALA A 12 -44.16 2.11 26.20
C ALA A 12 -43.00 1.11 26.05
N GLU A 13 -42.35 0.79 27.18
CA GLU A 13 -41.43 -0.34 27.31
C GLU A 13 -42.15 -1.65 26.97
N GLY A 14 -41.74 -2.26 25.85
CA GLY A 14 -42.18 -3.59 25.45
C GLY A 14 -41.54 -4.67 26.33
N ALA A 15 -42.38 -5.58 26.81
CA ALA A 15 -42.03 -6.74 27.61
C ALA A 15 -40.98 -7.66 26.93
N PRO A 16 -40.15 -8.38 27.71
CA PRO A 16 -39.19 -9.34 27.18
C PRO A 16 -39.91 -10.55 26.57
N GLY A 17 -39.65 -10.81 25.29
CA GLY A 17 -40.13 -12.00 24.58
C GLY A 17 -39.44 -13.30 25.04
N PRO A 18 -40.11 -14.45 24.93
CA PRO A 18 -39.60 -15.74 25.39
C PRO A 18 -38.44 -16.25 24.51
N ALA A 19 -37.48 -16.91 25.16
CA ALA A 19 -36.33 -17.54 24.54
C ALA A 19 -36.74 -18.69 23.58
N PRO A 20 -36.06 -18.85 22.43
CA PRO A 20 -36.30 -19.98 21.54
C PRO A 20 -35.74 -21.28 22.15
N SER A 21 -36.62 -22.27 22.23
CA SER A 21 -36.33 -23.66 22.60
C SER A 21 -35.41 -24.30 21.54
N GLU A 22 -34.27 -24.82 21.99
CA GLU A 22 -33.39 -25.69 21.21
C GLU A 22 -34.07 -27.06 21.00
N GLY A 23 -34.49 -27.33 19.77
CA GLY A 23 -34.95 -28.64 19.33
C GLY A 23 -33.78 -29.52 18.92
N HIS A 24 -33.51 -30.58 19.69
CA HIS A 24 -32.63 -31.67 19.31
C HIS A 24 -33.20 -32.45 18.10
N PRO A 25 -32.47 -32.59 16.97
CA PRO A 25 -32.82 -33.59 15.97
C PRO A 25 -32.31 -34.97 16.39
N SER A 26 -33.26 -35.91 16.44
CA SER A 26 -33.07 -37.32 16.73
C SER A 26 -32.24 -38.02 15.64
N ALA A 27 -31.29 -38.86 16.08
CA ALA A 27 -30.49 -39.70 15.21
C ALA A 27 -31.32 -40.86 14.60
N PRO A 28 -31.24 -41.12 13.29
CA PRO A 28 -31.75 -42.36 12.72
C PRO A 28 -30.74 -43.50 12.95
N SER A 29 -31.21 -44.51 13.68
CA SER A 29 -30.62 -45.85 13.76
C SER A 29 -30.82 -46.57 12.42
N GLY A 30 -29.74 -47.05 11.80
CA GLY A 30 -29.84 -47.77 10.54
C GLY A 30 -28.56 -48.51 10.12
N GLY A 31 -28.53 -49.82 10.40
CA GLY A 31 -28.08 -50.86 9.48
C GLY A 31 -26.60 -50.95 9.09
N HIS A 32 -25.92 -51.96 9.64
CA HIS A 32 -24.70 -52.54 9.05
C HIS A 32 -24.94 -53.13 7.65
N PRO A 33 -24.02 -52.91 6.70
CA PRO A 33 -23.76 -53.85 5.60
C PRO A 33 -22.42 -54.57 5.78
N ARG A 34 -22.46 -55.88 5.51
CA ARG A 34 -21.36 -56.85 5.44
C ARG A 34 -20.22 -56.41 4.49
N PRO A 35 -18.95 -56.79 4.77
CA PRO A 35 -17.84 -56.63 3.83
C PRO A 35 -17.87 -57.75 2.77
N GLY A 36 -18.15 -57.38 1.52
CA GLY A 36 -18.02 -58.23 0.34
C GLY A 36 -16.65 -58.05 -0.32
N GLY A 37 -16.02 -59.17 -0.70
CA GLY A 37 -14.66 -59.22 -1.25
C GLY A 37 -14.49 -58.52 -2.58
N HIS A 38 -13.30 -57.93 -2.77
CA HIS A 38 -12.82 -57.40 -4.04
C HIS A 38 -11.73 -58.29 -4.64
N PRO A 39 -11.69 -58.41 -5.99
CA PRO A 39 -10.69 -59.17 -6.71
C PRO A 39 -9.33 -58.46 -6.74
N THR A 40 -8.28 -59.27 -6.63
CA THR A 40 -6.86 -58.95 -6.67
C THR A 40 -6.43 -58.33 -8.01
N PRO A 41 -5.76 -57.16 -8.02
CA PRO A 41 -5.06 -56.66 -9.19
C PRO A 41 -3.64 -57.25 -9.31
N PRO A 42 -3.10 -57.38 -10.53
CA PRO A 42 -1.82 -58.02 -10.80
C PRO A 42 -0.64 -57.18 -10.30
N ALA A 43 0.30 -57.85 -9.63
CA ALA A 43 1.57 -57.30 -9.18
C ALA A 43 2.50 -57.05 -10.38
N GLY A 44 3.05 -55.83 -10.49
CA GLY A 44 4.19 -55.56 -11.38
C GLY A 44 4.20 -54.19 -12.03
N ALA A 45 4.58 -53.14 -11.30
CA ALA A 45 5.18 -51.94 -11.88
C ALA A 45 5.93 -51.16 -10.80
N ALA A 46 7.22 -51.44 -10.66
CA ALA A 46 8.13 -50.60 -9.92
C ALA A 46 8.19 -49.23 -10.61
N ALA A 47 7.52 -48.23 -10.04
CA ALA A 47 7.61 -46.85 -10.49
C ALA A 47 9.05 -46.36 -10.24
N ALA A 48 9.82 -46.26 -11.32
CA ALA A 48 11.15 -45.69 -11.32
C ALA A 48 11.08 -44.25 -10.77
N ARG A 49 11.82 -44.02 -9.67
CA ARG A 49 12.10 -42.66 -9.19
C ARG A 49 12.90 -41.94 -10.30
N PRO A 50 12.50 -40.74 -10.74
CA PRO A 50 13.35 -39.95 -11.63
C PRO A 50 14.62 -39.55 -10.86
N SER A 51 15.74 -40.20 -11.20
CA SER A 51 17.06 -39.80 -10.77
C SER A 51 17.37 -38.43 -11.37
N TYR A 52 17.36 -37.38 -10.54
CA TYR A 52 17.81 -36.03 -10.91
C TYR A 52 19.34 -35.89 -10.87
N ASP A 53 20.08 -36.97 -11.12
CA ASP A 53 21.52 -36.94 -11.34
C ASP A 53 21.82 -36.61 -12.81
N THR A 54 21.28 -35.50 -13.30
CA THR A 54 21.90 -34.82 -14.44
C THR A 54 22.97 -33.91 -13.87
N VAL A 55 24.15 -34.53 -13.67
CA VAL A 55 25.42 -33.84 -13.50
C VAL A 55 25.52 -32.79 -14.60
N LEU A 56 25.32 -31.52 -14.23
CA LEU A 56 25.70 -30.38 -15.05
C LEU A 56 27.22 -30.46 -15.21
N SER A 57 27.67 -31.09 -16.31
CA SER A 57 29.04 -30.93 -16.78
C SER A 57 29.31 -29.43 -16.90
N PRO A 58 30.34 -28.89 -16.23
CA PRO A 58 30.71 -27.50 -16.40
C PRO A 58 31.16 -27.33 -17.85
N VAL A 59 30.32 -26.70 -18.66
CA VAL A 59 30.72 -26.22 -19.98
C VAL A 59 31.88 -25.26 -19.74
N ALA A 60 33.09 -25.71 -20.08
CA ALA A 60 34.30 -24.91 -20.07
C ALA A 60 34.11 -23.78 -21.10
N GLY A 61 33.57 -22.66 -20.62
CA GLY A 61 33.51 -21.43 -21.39
C GLY A 61 34.93 -20.96 -21.73
N PRO A 62 35.14 -20.35 -22.91
CA PRO A 62 36.44 -19.88 -23.34
C PRO A 62 37.07 -18.97 -22.27
N ALA A 63 38.24 -19.39 -21.80
CA ALA A 63 39.04 -18.66 -20.83
C ALA A 63 39.46 -17.28 -21.39
N GLY A 64 39.35 -16.23 -20.57
CA GLY A 64 40.28 -15.11 -20.64
C GLY A 64 39.82 -13.81 -21.31
N GLY A 65 38.53 -13.60 -21.56
CA GLY A 65 38.03 -12.25 -21.84
C GLY A 65 37.85 -11.49 -20.54
N ALA A 66 38.77 -10.58 -20.18
CA ALA A 66 38.58 -9.65 -19.07
C ALA A 66 37.18 -9.00 -19.21
N PRO A 67 36.35 -8.96 -18.14
CA PRO A 67 35.03 -8.40 -18.23
C PRO A 67 35.16 -6.97 -18.78
N PRO A 68 34.41 -6.60 -19.84
CA PRO A 68 34.50 -5.28 -20.45
C PRO A 68 34.38 -4.25 -19.32
N GLN A 69 35.44 -3.48 -19.11
CA GLN A 69 35.44 -2.43 -18.10
C GLN A 69 34.29 -1.50 -18.46
N ILE A 70 33.30 -1.48 -17.56
CA ILE A 70 32.06 -0.74 -17.74
C ILE A 70 32.45 0.73 -17.84
N GLU A 71 32.38 1.27 -19.05
CA GLU A 71 32.66 2.66 -19.38
C GLU A 71 31.79 3.55 -18.47
N GLU A 72 32.41 4.17 -17.47
CA GLU A 72 31.76 5.13 -16.58
C GLU A 72 31.37 6.35 -17.43
N VAL A 73 30.12 6.39 -17.90
CA VAL A 73 29.61 7.46 -18.75
C VAL A 73 29.66 8.80 -17.99
N PRO A 74 30.52 9.77 -18.40
CA PRO A 74 30.70 11.03 -17.68
C PRO A 74 29.55 11.99 -17.97
N GLY A 75 28.88 12.50 -16.93
CA GLY A 75 27.95 13.65 -16.96
C GLY A 75 26.62 13.50 -17.71
N LYS A 76 26.63 12.96 -18.95
CA LYS A 76 25.42 12.62 -19.74
C LYS A 76 24.64 11.44 -19.14
N SER A 77 25.20 10.76 -18.14
CA SER A 77 24.59 9.64 -17.42
C SER A 77 23.44 10.04 -16.50
N PHE A 78 23.46 11.23 -15.88
CA PHE A 78 22.40 11.58 -14.92
C PHE A 78 21.04 11.79 -15.58
N VAL A 79 20.96 12.60 -16.64
CA VAL A 79 19.70 12.89 -17.33
C VAL A 79 19.15 11.65 -18.04
N SER A 80 20.03 10.83 -18.64
CA SER A 80 19.63 9.56 -19.25
C SER A 80 19.11 8.57 -18.19
N PHE A 81 19.79 8.46 -17.05
CA PHE A 81 19.34 7.65 -15.92
C PHE A 81 18.04 8.18 -15.32
N LEU A 82 17.85 9.49 -15.24
CA LEU A 82 16.60 10.12 -14.79
C LEU A 82 15.45 9.80 -15.74
N LYS A 83 15.66 9.92 -17.06
CA LYS A 83 14.66 9.57 -18.08
C LYS A 83 14.28 8.09 -18.02
N ILE A 84 15.27 7.21 -17.89
CA ILE A 84 15.04 5.76 -17.72
C ILE A 84 14.28 5.50 -16.42
N SER A 85 14.69 6.12 -15.32
CA SER A 85 14.04 5.96 -14.02
C SER A 85 12.61 6.46 -14.02
N LEU A 86 12.34 7.60 -14.68
CA LEU A 86 11.00 8.17 -14.86
C LEU A 86 10.10 7.20 -15.63
N LYS A 87 10.56 6.73 -16.80
CA LYS A 87 9.85 5.74 -17.60
C LYS A 87 9.55 4.49 -16.77
N ARG A 88 10.55 3.96 -16.08
CA ARG A 88 10.45 2.76 -15.25
C ARG A 88 9.51 2.94 -14.05
N ALA A 89 9.52 4.09 -13.38
CA ALA A 89 8.67 4.30 -12.22
C ALA A 89 7.19 4.37 -12.62
N PHE A 90 6.86 5.11 -13.69
CA PHE A 90 5.49 5.23 -14.18
C PHE A 90 5.00 3.97 -14.91
N ARG A 91 5.91 3.15 -15.45
CA ARG A 91 5.58 1.81 -15.92
C ARG A 91 5.46 0.89 -14.70
N LEU A 92 4.29 0.31 -14.46
CA LEU A 92 4.07 -0.49 -13.25
C LEU A 92 4.92 -1.79 -13.23
N ARG A 93 5.43 -2.23 -14.39
CA ARG A 93 6.29 -3.41 -14.53
C ARG A 93 7.43 -3.07 -15.48
N ILE A 94 8.63 -3.53 -15.11
CA ILE A 94 9.81 -3.54 -15.96
C ILE A 94 9.89 -4.91 -16.62
N ASP A 95 10.11 -4.92 -17.93
CA ASP A 95 10.35 -6.16 -18.67
C ASP A 95 11.78 -6.65 -18.39
N ASN A 96 12.00 -7.96 -18.33
CA ASN A 96 13.31 -8.51 -17.95
C ASN A 96 14.46 -8.00 -18.85
N ASN A 97 14.18 -7.66 -20.10
CA ASN A 97 15.13 -7.09 -21.06
C ASN A 97 15.51 -5.62 -20.77
N GLU A 98 14.71 -4.88 -20.01
CA GLU A 98 14.99 -3.48 -19.66
C GLU A 98 16.00 -3.34 -18.50
N VAL A 99 16.34 -4.43 -17.80
CA VAL A 99 17.37 -4.42 -16.74
C VAL A 99 18.76 -4.24 -17.36
N LEU A 100 19.50 -3.23 -16.90
CA LEU A 100 20.81 -2.92 -17.45
C LEU A 100 21.82 -4.04 -17.12
N PRO A 101 22.78 -4.35 -18.01
CA PRO A 101 23.79 -5.37 -17.74
C PRO A 101 24.58 -5.12 -16.44
N SER A 102 24.90 -3.86 -16.14
CA SER A 102 25.57 -3.47 -14.89
C SER A 102 24.70 -3.67 -13.64
N GLU A 103 23.37 -3.47 -13.76
CA GLU A 103 22.41 -3.79 -12.70
C GLU A 103 22.37 -5.30 -12.45
N ARG A 104 22.33 -6.11 -13.53
CA ARG A 104 22.36 -7.58 -13.41
C ARG A 104 23.65 -8.07 -12.77
N ALA A 105 24.81 -7.56 -13.20
CA ALA A 105 26.10 -7.92 -12.62
C ALA A 105 26.15 -7.60 -11.11
N SER A 106 25.64 -6.44 -10.70
CA SER A 106 25.57 -6.05 -9.28
C SER A 106 24.66 -6.97 -8.45
N LEU A 107 23.55 -7.43 -9.04
CA LEU A 107 22.59 -8.34 -8.39
C LEU A 107 23.10 -9.79 -8.31
N LEU A 108 23.86 -10.23 -9.31
CA LEU A 108 24.55 -11.53 -9.30
C LEU A 108 25.72 -11.53 -8.30
N ALA A 109 26.41 -10.41 -8.13
CA ALA A 109 27.46 -10.25 -7.14
C ALA A 109 26.95 -10.03 -5.70
N ALA A 110 25.65 -9.82 -5.51
CA ALA A 110 25.06 -9.64 -4.19
C ALA A 110 25.15 -10.93 -3.35
N SER A 111 25.11 -10.81 -2.03
CA SER A 111 25.07 -11.96 -1.11
C SER A 111 23.75 -11.98 -0.33
N PRO A 112 22.86 -12.98 -0.55
CA PRO A 112 22.96 -14.07 -1.52
C PRO A 112 22.77 -13.60 -2.98
N PRO A 113 23.29 -14.35 -3.97
CA PRO A 113 23.19 -13.99 -5.39
C PRO A 113 21.74 -14.06 -5.86
N ILE A 114 21.31 -13.02 -6.58
CA ILE A 114 19.93 -12.91 -7.06
C ILE A 114 19.90 -13.32 -8.53
N VAL A 115 19.65 -14.61 -8.78
CA VAL A 115 19.66 -15.21 -10.13
C VAL A 115 18.32 -15.08 -10.87
N GLU A 116 17.22 -14.93 -10.14
CA GLU A 116 15.86 -14.92 -10.71
C GLU A 116 15.60 -13.63 -11.50
N PRO A 117 15.35 -13.68 -12.83
CA PRO A 117 15.24 -12.50 -13.68
C PRO A 117 14.07 -11.58 -13.30
N ASN A 118 12.94 -12.14 -12.88
CA ASN A 118 11.78 -11.36 -12.45
C ASN A 118 12.07 -10.56 -11.18
N LEU A 119 12.83 -11.14 -10.25
CA LEU A 119 13.27 -10.46 -9.03
C LEU A 119 14.31 -9.37 -9.35
N GLN A 120 15.19 -9.61 -10.32
CA GLN A 120 16.12 -8.58 -10.79
C GLN A 120 15.38 -7.38 -11.41
N ALA A 121 14.35 -7.63 -12.23
CA ALA A 121 13.52 -6.58 -12.82
C ALA A 121 12.76 -5.78 -11.75
N PHE A 122 12.22 -6.45 -10.73
CA PHE A 122 11.58 -5.78 -9.59
C PHE A 122 12.56 -4.89 -8.81
N LEU A 123 13.77 -5.37 -8.53
CA LEU A 123 14.77 -4.60 -7.78
C LEU A 123 15.31 -3.40 -8.60
N ALA A 124 15.44 -3.56 -9.92
CA ALA A 124 15.78 -2.44 -10.82
C ALA A 124 14.66 -1.38 -10.86
N TRP A 125 13.39 -1.81 -10.84
CA TRP A 125 12.23 -0.93 -10.72
C TRP A 125 12.26 -0.17 -9.40
N ARG A 126 12.44 -0.88 -8.30
CA ARG A 126 12.56 -0.30 -6.96
C ARG A 126 13.66 0.75 -6.87
N ARG A 127 14.86 0.46 -7.40
CA ARG A 127 15.98 1.41 -7.48
C ARG A 127 15.59 2.68 -8.24
N SER A 128 14.91 2.52 -9.37
CA SER A 128 14.46 3.63 -10.22
C SER A 128 13.44 4.53 -9.49
N VAL A 129 12.47 3.92 -8.80
CA VAL A 129 11.49 4.66 -7.98
C VAL A 129 12.18 5.38 -6.82
N LEU A 130 13.07 4.70 -6.09
CA LEU A 130 13.82 5.29 -4.98
C LEU A 130 14.66 6.49 -5.43
N PHE A 131 15.31 6.40 -6.60
CA PHE A 131 16.07 7.51 -7.17
C PHE A 131 15.18 8.72 -7.47
N LEU A 132 14.02 8.53 -8.12
CA LEU A 132 13.10 9.64 -8.38
C LEU A 132 12.59 10.29 -7.10
N VAL A 133 12.24 9.48 -6.11
CA VAL A 133 11.84 9.96 -4.79
C VAL A 133 12.95 10.79 -4.15
N ALA A 134 14.19 10.28 -4.16
CA ALA A 134 15.34 10.99 -3.60
C ALA A 134 15.56 12.34 -4.29
N VAL A 135 15.45 12.39 -5.63
CA VAL A 135 15.58 13.63 -6.41
C VAL A 135 14.43 14.60 -6.10
N ALA A 136 13.18 14.13 -6.04
CA ALA A 136 12.02 14.98 -5.76
C ALA A 136 12.01 15.53 -4.32
N LEU A 137 12.51 14.75 -3.35
CA LEU A 137 12.61 15.18 -1.95
C LEU A 137 13.65 16.27 -1.72
N VAL A 138 14.67 16.43 -2.57
CA VAL A 138 15.69 17.49 -2.40
C VAL A 138 15.07 18.89 -2.39
N PRO A 139 14.37 19.36 -3.44
CA PRO A 139 13.77 20.69 -3.44
C PRO A 139 12.68 20.82 -2.36
N LEU A 140 11.89 19.77 -2.10
CA LEU A 140 10.86 19.79 -1.07
C LEU A 140 11.46 19.97 0.34
N SER A 141 12.57 19.28 0.64
CA SER A 141 13.29 19.38 1.92
C SER A 141 13.94 20.75 2.08
N VAL A 142 14.61 21.26 1.04
CA VAL A 142 15.27 22.58 1.06
C VAL A 142 14.25 23.69 1.31
N LEU A 143 13.14 23.69 0.56
CA LEU A 143 12.10 24.69 0.71
C LEU A 143 11.38 24.57 2.05
N GLY A 144 11.04 23.35 2.48
CA GLY A 144 10.45 23.12 3.80
C GLY A 144 11.35 23.57 4.95
N LEU A 145 12.67 23.40 4.83
CA LEU A 145 13.63 23.88 5.81
C LEU A 145 13.74 25.41 5.79
N ILE A 146 13.81 26.02 4.60
CA ILE A 146 13.81 27.48 4.45
C ILE A 146 12.55 28.08 5.07
N ASP A 147 11.37 27.51 4.81
CA ASP A 147 10.10 27.99 5.36
C ASP A 147 9.99 27.75 6.87
N GLY A 148 10.57 26.66 7.38
CA GLY A 148 10.68 26.39 8.81
C GLY A 148 11.61 27.37 9.55
N LEU A 149 12.67 27.83 8.88
CA LEU A 149 13.65 28.78 9.43
C LEU A 149 13.24 30.24 9.21
N ARG A 150 12.49 30.54 8.15
CA ARG A 150 11.94 31.87 7.85
C ARG A 150 10.80 32.21 8.81
N GLY A 151 11.16 32.93 9.85
CA GLY A 151 10.23 33.45 10.86
C GLY A 151 10.98 34.07 12.03
N GLY A 152 12.14 34.67 11.74
CA GLY A 152 13.08 35.25 12.72
C GLY A 152 12.35 36.07 13.78
N ASP A 153 12.73 35.85 15.04
CA ASP A 153 12.34 36.44 16.34
C ASP A 153 10.86 36.70 16.67
N ILE A 154 10.00 36.83 15.66
CA ILE A 154 8.58 37.19 15.76
C ILE A 154 7.73 35.96 16.09
N VAL A 155 8.09 34.78 15.56
CA VAL A 155 7.31 33.55 15.76
C VAL A 155 7.78 32.82 17.03
N PRO A 156 6.88 32.53 18.00
CA PRO A 156 7.24 31.78 19.20
C PRO A 156 7.84 30.41 18.88
N TRP A 157 8.82 30.00 19.70
CA TRP A 157 9.55 28.74 19.51
C TRP A 157 8.65 27.50 19.29
N PRO A 158 7.55 27.29 20.04
CA PRO A 158 6.68 26.12 19.82
C PRO A 158 6.01 26.11 18.46
N VAL A 159 5.59 27.27 17.95
CA VAL A 159 5.00 27.40 16.60
C VAL A 159 6.06 27.15 15.53
N ARG A 160 7.32 27.56 15.78
CA ARG A 160 8.43 27.26 14.88
C ARG A 160 8.71 25.76 14.83
N MET A 161 8.70 25.05 15.97
CA MET A 161 8.86 23.59 16.01
C MET A 161 7.80 22.85 15.19
N VAL A 162 6.60 23.42 15.08
CA VAL A 162 5.51 22.80 14.31
C VAL A 162 5.73 22.86 12.81
N ARG A 163 6.39 23.92 12.34
CA ARG A 163 6.82 24.03 10.94
C ARG A 163 8.10 23.26 10.68
N LEU A 164 9.05 23.35 11.61
CA LEU A 164 10.40 22.78 11.46
C LEU A 164 10.41 21.25 11.63
N GLY A 165 9.62 20.70 12.55
CA GLY A 165 9.59 19.26 12.85
C GLY A 165 9.33 18.39 11.62
N PRO A 166 8.24 18.61 10.86
CA PRO A 166 7.98 17.87 9.64
C PRO A 166 9.05 18.06 8.56
N ALA A 167 9.63 19.27 8.45
CA ALA A 167 10.71 19.56 7.50
C ALA A 167 12.01 18.82 7.85
N LEU A 168 12.34 18.69 9.14
CA LEU A 168 13.48 17.91 9.61
C LEU A 168 13.28 16.41 9.36
N ALA A 169 12.09 15.88 9.62
CA ALA A 169 11.76 14.49 9.32
C ALA A 169 11.84 14.20 7.81
N GLU A 170 11.40 15.15 6.97
CA GLU A 170 11.50 15.09 5.51
C GLU A 170 12.97 15.12 5.04
N THR A 171 13.78 16.02 5.60
CA THR A 171 15.21 16.12 5.31
C THR A 171 15.95 14.83 5.69
N LEU A 172 15.66 14.29 6.88
CA LEU A 172 16.23 13.03 7.35
C LEU A 172 15.84 11.87 6.41
N PHE A 173 14.58 11.81 5.99
CA PHE A 173 14.13 10.78 5.05
C PHE A 173 14.75 10.93 3.66
N CYS A 174 14.94 12.16 3.17
CA CYS A 174 15.68 12.44 1.95
C CYS A 174 17.11 11.89 2.03
N TRP A 175 17.81 12.16 3.14
CA TRP A 175 19.15 11.62 3.40
C TRP A 175 19.17 10.08 3.43
N ILE A 176 18.20 9.45 4.10
CA ILE A 176 18.02 8.00 4.10
C ILE A 176 17.86 7.48 2.67
N CYS A 177 17.02 8.10 1.84
CA CYS A 177 16.80 7.66 0.45
C CYS A 177 18.10 7.66 -0.37
N TRP A 178 18.92 8.71 -0.26
CA TRP A 178 20.22 8.79 -0.91
C TRP A 178 21.21 7.74 -0.41
N GLN A 179 21.26 7.50 0.90
CA GLN A 179 22.11 6.47 1.49
C GLN A 179 21.69 5.07 1.03
N GLN A 180 20.37 4.81 1.00
CA GLN A 180 19.81 3.52 0.60
C GLN A 180 19.93 3.28 -0.90
N LEU A 181 20.03 4.32 -1.72
CA LEU A 181 20.29 4.17 -3.15
C LEU A 181 21.67 3.57 -3.43
N ARG A 182 22.69 3.87 -2.61
CA ARG A 182 24.03 3.26 -2.71
C ARG A 182 24.03 1.78 -2.33
N HIS A 183 23.16 1.37 -1.41
CA HIS A 183 23.07 0.01 -0.88
C HIS A 183 21.92 -0.81 -1.48
N TRP A 184 21.47 -0.45 -2.68
CA TRP A 184 20.26 -1.01 -3.29
C TRP A 184 20.28 -2.53 -3.51
N ALA A 185 21.46 -3.13 -3.69
CA ALA A 185 21.62 -4.58 -3.82
C ALA A 185 21.26 -5.34 -2.52
N HIS A 186 21.41 -4.70 -1.34
CA HIS A 186 21.10 -5.28 -0.03
C HIS A 186 19.63 -5.08 0.35
N TRP A 187 18.74 -5.52 -0.53
CA TRP A 187 17.33 -5.13 -0.53
C TRP A 187 16.58 -5.42 0.79
N ARG A 188 16.92 -6.49 1.52
CA ARG A 188 16.31 -6.87 2.81
C ARG A 188 16.60 -5.88 3.93
N ARG A 189 17.85 -5.40 4.02
CA ARG A 189 18.25 -4.36 4.99
C ARG A 189 17.66 -3.03 4.58
N GLN A 190 17.76 -2.70 3.29
CA GLN A 190 17.22 -1.48 2.70
C GLN A 190 15.73 -1.31 2.99
N ARG A 191 14.93 -2.38 2.82
CA ARG A 191 13.49 -2.39 3.10
C ARG A 191 13.16 -1.97 4.54
N ARG A 192 13.87 -2.53 5.53
CA ARG A 192 13.62 -2.21 6.95
C ARG A 192 13.95 -0.75 7.25
N VAL A 193 15.09 -0.26 6.75
CA VAL A 193 15.50 1.13 6.96
C VAL A 193 14.54 2.11 6.27
N LEU A 194 14.17 1.85 5.02
CA LEU A 194 13.21 2.67 4.28
C LEU A 194 11.83 2.67 4.96
N PHE A 195 11.36 1.52 5.44
CA PHE A 195 10.08 1.44 6.14
C PHE A 195 10.07 2.30 7.41
N TRP A 196 11.08 2.19 8.28
CA TRP A 196 11.16 2.99 9.50
C TRP A 196 11.37 4.49 9.21
N GLY A 197 12.22 4.82 8.24
CA GLY A 197 12.42 6.21 7.80
C GLY A 197 11.13 6.83 7.25
N TRP A 198 10.38 6.08 6.44
CA TRP A 198 9.09 6.52 5.92
C TRP A 198 8.06 6.64 7.03
N LEU A 199 8.01 5.69 7.96
CA LEU A 199 7.07 5.74 9.07
C LEU A 199 7.31 7.01 9.90
N LEU A 200 8.57 7.33 10.21
CA LEU A 200 8.94 8.58 10.87
C LEU A 200 8.51 9.80 10.05
N PHE A 201 8.84 9.85 8.75
CA PHE A 201 8.45 10.95 7.85
C PHE A 201 6.93 11.14 7.74
N MET A 202 6.17 10.04 7.76
CA MET A 202 4.71 10.05 7.64
C MET A 202 4.06 10.46 8.96
N THR A 203 4.54 9.93 10.08
CA THR A 203 3.99 10.17 11.42
C THR A 203 4.39 11.50 12.05
N ALA A 204 5.58 12.03 11.72
CA ALA A 204 6.10 13.28 12.27
C ALA A 204 5.09 14.45 12.25
N PRO A 205 4.42 14.80 11.12
CA PRO A 205 3.43 15.87 11.13
C PRO A 205 2.24 15.55 12.05
N PHE A 206 1.78 14.30 12.15
CA PHE A 206 0.69 13.95 13.07
C PHE A 206 1.10 14.15 14.54
N LEU A 207 2.31 13.71 14.91
CA LEU A 207 2.83 13.90 16.27
C LEU A 207 2.98 15.39 16.62
N VAL A 208 3.46 16.18 15.66
CA VAL A 208 3.60 17.62 15.79
C VAL A 208 2.25 18.31 15.96
N PHE A 209 1.22 17.91 15.20
CA PHE A 209 -0.11 18.50 15.30
C PHE A 209 -0.92 17.98 16.50
N ALA A 210 -0.63 16.77 16.99
CA ALA A 210 -1.21 16.20 18.21
C ALA A 210 -0.70 16.88 19.48
N TYR A 211 0.48 17.52 19.42
CA TYR A 211 0.99 18.31 20.53
C TYR A 211 0.02 19.46 20.84
N PRO A 212 -0.36 19.69 22.12
CA PRO A 212 -1.37 20.66 22.51
C PRO A 212 -0.85 22.10 22.40
N LEU A 213 -0.55 22.56 21.18
CA LEU A 213 -0.04 23.90 20.94
C LEU A 213 -0.95 24.99 21.47
N ARG A 214 -2.27 24.73 21.54
CA ARG A 214 -3.22 25.68 22.10
C ARG A 214 -2.85 26.07 23.52
N THR A 215 -2.59 25.11 24.40
CA THR A 215 -2.27 25.40 25.80
C THR A 215 -0.95 26.15 25.91
N VAL A 216 0.06 25.71 25.15
CA VAL A 216 1.39 26.33 25.13
C VAL A 216 1.35 27.76 24.58
N VAL A 217 0.60 28.00 23.49
CA VAL A 217 0.44 29.33 22.89
C VAL A 217 -0.37 30.25 23.81
N GLU A 218 -1.43 29.74 24.45
CA GLU A 218 -2.20 30.51 25.44
C GLU A 218 -1.33 30.93 26.63
N ASP A 219 -0.48 30.03 27.15
CA ASP A 219 0.39 30.33 28.30
C ASP A 219 1.53 31.30 27.95
N LEU A 220 2.15 31.14 26.77
CA LEU A 220 3.12 32.12 26.26
C LEU A 220 2.47 33.49 26.00
N TRP A 221 1.22 33.49 25.54
CA TRP A 221 0.49 34.73 25.29
C TRP A 221 0.11 35.42 26.59
N LYS A 222 -0.27 34.70 27.65
CA LYS A 222 -0.53 35.30 28.98
C LYS A 222 0.70 36.07 29.48
N HIS A 223 1.88 35.47 29.41
CA HIS A 223 3.13 36.13 29.82
C HIS A 223 3.45 37.37 28.98
N ARG A 224 3.27 37.32 27.65
CA ARG A 224 3.48 38.51 26.79
C ARG A 224 2.39 39.57 26.96
N LYS A 225 1.16 39.16 27.26
CA LYS A 225 0.02 40.06 27.51
C LYS A 225 0.30 40.93 28.73
N GLU A 226 0.80 40.35 29.82
CA GLU A 226 1.17 41.10 31.02
C GLU A 226 2.24 42.17 30.69
N LEU A 227 3.18 41.81 29.82
CA LEU A 227 4.21 42.71 29.28
C LEU A 227 3.68 43.79 28.32
N LEU A 228 2.65 43.50 27.53
CA LEU A 228 2.05 44.46 26.58
C LEU A 228 1.06 45.40 27.26
N ILE A 229 0.35 44.92 28.27
CA ILE A 229 -0.53 45.75 29.10
C ILE A 229 0.30 46.74 29.91
N SER A 230 1.46 46.34 30.43
CA SER A 230 2.38 47.29 31.08
C SER A 230 2.97 48.33 30.13
N MET A 231 2.88 48.11 28.80
CA MET A 231 3.26 49.06 27.75
C MET A 231 2.07 49.86 27.17
N GLY A 232 0.85 49.70 27.71
CA GLY A 232 -0.32 50.50 27.31
C GLY A 232 -0.93 50.14 25.95
N VAL A 233 -0.60 48.98 25.37
CA VAL A 233 -1.18 48.54 24.08
C VAL A 233 -2.43 47.71 24.34
N ASP A 234 -3.59 48.19 23.89
CA ASP A 234 -4.89 47.57 24.14
C ASP A 234 -5.16 46.40 23.16
N PRO A 235 -5.13 45.12 23.59
CA PRO A 235 -5.20 44.00 22.65
C PRO A 235 -6.67 43.61 22.47
N SER A 236 -7.25 43.78 21.29
CA SER A 236 -8.63 43.31 21.06
C SER A 236 -8.72 41.77 21.23
N TYR A 237 -9.33 41.35 22.35
CA TYR A 237 -9.29 39.97 22.85
C TYR A 237 -10.30 39.02 22.20
N ALA A 238 -11.42 39.56 21.68
CA ALA A 238 -12.54 38.74 21.21
C ALA A 238 -12.21 38.00 19.90
N TYR A 239 -11.52 38.65 18.97
CA TYR A 239 -11.20 38.05 17.67
C TYR A 239 -10.19 36.90 17.79
N LYS A 240 -9.21 37.00 18.69
CA LYS A 240 -8.12 36.01 18.79
C LYS A 240 -8.54 34.70 19.44
N LYS A 241 -9.46 34.71 20.41
CA LYS A 241 -9.90 33.47 21.11
C LYS A 241 -10.71 32.54 20.21
N ALA A 242 -11.49 33.08 19.27
CA ALA A 242 -12.33 32.28 18.37
C ALA A 242 -11.60 31.89 17.07
N VAL A 243 -10.80 32.80 16.50
CA VAL A 243 -10.21 32.59 15.16
C VAL A 243 -8.98 31.69 15.18
N LEU A 244 -8.16 31.75 16.24
CA LEU A 244 -6.87 31.03 16.28
C LEU A 244 -7.03 29.50 16.28
N PRO A 245 -7.96 28.89 17.06
CA PRO A 245 -8.22 27.45 16.97
C PRO A 245 -8.69 27.02 15.58
N PHE A 246 -9.57 27.81 14.95
CA PHE A 246 -10.08 27.53 13.60
C PHE A 246 -8.96 27.54 12.56
N VAL A 247 -8.11 28.58 12.56
CA VAL A 247 -6.97 28.68 11.64
C VAL A 247 -6.00 27.51 11.85
N TYR A 248 -5.74 27.12 13.09
CA TYR A 248 -4.86 26.00 13.38
C TYR A 248 -5.43 24.66 12.88
N SER A 249 -6.72 24.39 13.13
CA SER A 249 -7.39 23.20 12.60
C SER A 249 -7.40 23.18 11.07
N MET A 250 -7.64 24.32 10.42
CA MET A 250 -7.59 24.44 8.97
C MET A 250 -6.18 24.19 8.42
N LEU A 251 -5.14 24.73 9.05
CA LEU A 251 -3.74 24.47 8.68
C LEU A 251 -3.37 23.00 8.87
N ALA A 252 -3.75 22.39 9.99
CA ALA A 252 -3.53 20.98 10.26
C ALA A 252 -4.20 20.11 9.20
N MET A 253 -5.46 20.41 8.85
CA MET A 253 -6.18 19.71 7.79
C MET A 253 -5.49 19.89 6.43
N LEU A 254 -5.10 21.10 6.04
CA LEU A 254 -4.40 21.34 4.77
C LEU A 254 -3.05 20.61 4.67
N GLN A 255 -2.35 20.40 5.79
CA GLN A 255 -1.06 19.70 5.81
C GLN A 255 -1.17 18.18 5.94
N LEU A 256 -2.10 17.69 6.77
CA LEU A 256 -2.27 16.26 7.05
C LEU A 256 -3.12 15.55 6.00
N ALA A 257 -4.14 16.23 5.46
CA ALA A 257 -5.09 15.62 4.54
C ALA A 257 -4.43 15.08 3.25
N PRO A 258 -3.53 15.82 2.56
CA PRO A 258 -2.84 15.28 1.38
C PRO A 258 -2.00 14.04 1.69
N LYS A 259 -1.35 14.01 2.87
CA LYS A 259 -0.57 12.85 3.31
C LYS A 259 -1.46 11.64 3.56
N ALA A 260 -2.59 11.82 4.27
CA ALA A 260 -3.56 10.76 4.50
C ALA A 260 -4.17 10.22 3.18
N ILE A 261 -4.57 11.13 2.28
CA ILE A 261 -5.11 10.78 0.95
C ILE A 261 -4.10 10.00 0.13
N SER A 262 -2.83 10.39 0.14
CA SER A 262 -1.78 9.72 -0.64
C SER A 262 -1.56 8.25 -0.23
N LEU A 263 -2.05 7.84 0.95
CA LEU A 263 -1.90 6.47 1.44
C LEU A 263 -2.58 5.45 0.52
N MET A 264 -3.81 5.74 0.09
CA MET A 264 -4.58 4.75 -0.65
C MET A 264 -4.13 4.59 -2.11
N PRO A 265 -3.86 5.66 -2.89
CA PRO A 265 -3.31 5.52 -4.24
C PRO A 265 -1.97 4.79 -4.26
N GLY A 266 -1.10 5.02 -3.25
CA GLY A 266 0.16 4.29 -3.12
C GLY A 266 -0.07 2.80 -2.85
N LEU A 267 -1.01 2.45 -1.96
CA LEU A 267 -1.36 1.06 -1.68
C LEU A 267 -1.99 0.35 -2.88
N ILE A 268 -2.94 1.00 -3.56
CA ILE A 268 -3.57 0.48 -4.80
C ILE A 268 -2.51 0.19 -5.85
N ARG A 269 -1.62 1.17 -6.09
CA ARG A 269 -0.54 1.04 -7.08
C ARG A 269 0.43 -0.07 -6.67
N ALA A 270 0.79 -0.16 -5.39
CA ALA A 270 1.61 -1.24 -4.87
C ALA A 270 0.99 -2.62 -5.15
N SER A 271 -0.30 -2.78 -4.86
CA SER A 271 -1.02 -4.03 -5.11
C SER A 271 -1.08 -4.38 -6.60
N MET A 272 -1.26 -3.40 -7.50
CA MET A 272 -1.17 -3.65 -8.94
C MET A 272 0.21 -4.13 -9.36
N VAL A 273 1.28 -3.50 -8.86
CA VAL A 273 2.67 -3.90 -9.14
C VAL A 273 2.92 -5.33 -8.71
N ILE A 274 2.45 -5.72 -7.51
CA ILE A 274 2.60 -7.08 -7.02
C ILE A 274 1.72 -8.08 -7.79
N LYS A 275 0.49 -7.71 -8.16
CA LYS A 275 -0.37 -8.60 -8.94
C LYS A 275 0.24 -8.97 -10.30
N MET A 276 0.99 -8.06 -10.92
CA MET A 276 1.70 -8.37 -12.17
C MET A 276 2.94 -9.24 -11.96
N GLN A 277 3.53 -9.25 -10.77
CA GLN A 277 4.67 -10.12 -10.45
C GLN A 277 4.21 -11.52 -10.03
N PHE A 278 3.06 -11.59 -9.36
CA PHE A 278 2.48 -12.82 -8.84
C PHE A 278 1.01 -12.94 -9.28
N PRO A 279 0.74 -13.19 -10.58
CA PRO A 279 -0.61 -13.24 -11.11
C PRO A 279 -1.48 -14.32 -10.46
N GLY A 280 -0.86 -15.41 -9.96
CA GLY A 280 -1.55 -16.44 -9.18
C GLY A 280 -2.02 -16.01 -7.79
N SER A 281 -1.51 -14.91 -7.22
CA SER A 281 -1.91 -14.48 -5.87
C SER A 281 -3.22 -13.68 -5.89
N SER A 282 -4.17 -14.07 -5.05
CA SER A 282 -5.45 -13.38 -4.85
C SER A 282 -5.35 -12.14 -3.94
N ALA A 283 -4.40 -12.13 -3.00
CA ALA A 283 -4.29 -11.11 -1.96
C ALA A 283 -4.14 -9.67 -2.50
N PRO A 284 -3.33 -9.38 -3.54
CA PRO A 284 -3.24 -8.03 -4.09
C PRO A 284 -4.57 -7.54 -4.67
N GLY A 285 -5.38 -8.42 -5.27
CA GLY A 285 -6.70 -8.06 -5.79
C GLY A 285 -7.66 -7.65 -4.67
N TRP A 286 -7.68 -8.40 -3.57
CA TRP A 286 -8.47 -8.04 -2.37
C TRP A 286 -8.02 -6.73 -1.74
N LEU A 287 -6.71 -6.46 -1.71
CA LEU A 287 -6.21 -5.15 -1.24
C LEU A 287 -6.75 -4.00 -2.10
N ILE A 288 -6.86 -4.18 -3.42
CA ILE A 288 -7.46 -3.16 -4.30
C ILE A 288 -8.96 -2.99 -4.01
N VAL A 289 -9.69 -4.10 -3.83
CA VAL A 289 -11.13 -4.09 -3.49
C VAL A 289 -11.40 -3.33 -2.20
N LEU A 290 -10.56 -3.48 -1.18
CA LEU A 290 -10.72 -2.81 0.10
C LEU A 290 -10.24 -1.34 0.06
N ALA A 291 -9.12 -1.07 -0.60
CA ALA A 291 -8.51 0.25 -0.62
C ALA A 291 -9.31 1.27 -1.46
N ALA A 292 -9.90 0.85 -2.58
CA ALA A 292 -10.63 1.74 -3.48
C ALA A 292 -11.85 2.45 -2.83
N PRO A 293 -12.81 1.75 -2.18
CA PRO A 293 -13.95 2.41 -1.54
C PRO A 293 -13.52 3.26 -0.34
N LEU A 294 -12.54 2.80 0.44
CA LEU A 294 -12.00 3.58 1.56
C LEU A 294 -11.36 4.88 1.07
N TYR A 295 -10.66 4.83 -0.06
CA TYR A 295 -10.12 6.02 -0.71
C TYR A 295 -11.21 6.95 -1.23
N ALA A 296 -12.25 6.42 -1.87
CA ALA A 296 -13.37 7.22 -2.36
C ALA A 296 -14.03 8.00 -1.23
N MET A 297 -14.29 7.35 -0.10
CA MET A 297 -14.85 7.99 1.10
C MET A 297 -13.91 9.05 1.68
N LEU A 298 -12.63 8.72 1.85
CA LEU A 298 -11.64 9.66 2.40
C LEU A 298 -11.47 10.89 1.51
N ALA A 299 -11.34 10.67 0.20
CA ALA A 299 -11.23 11.73 -0.79
C ALA A 299 -12.48 12.61 -0.80
N TYR A 300 -13.69 12.02 -0.73
CA TYR A 300 -14.94 12.75 -0.62
C TYR A 300 -14.96 13.67 0.61
N VAL A 301 -14.67 13.13 1.80
CA VAL A 301 -14.68 13.90 3.06
C VAL A 301 -13.68 15.06 3.05
N ILE A 302 -12.54 14.92 2.39
CA ILE A 302 -11.54 15.98 2.35
C ILE A 302 -11.85 17.00 1.26
N LEU A 303 -12.28 16.56 0.08
CA LEU A 303 -12.58 17.44 -1.05
C LEU A 303 -13.89 18.21 -0.87
N ILE A 304 -14.80 17.76 0.01
CA ILE A 304 -16.01 18.52 0.31
C ILE A 304 -15.68 19.85 1.00
N VAL A 305 -14.58 19.95 1.74
CA VAL A 305 -14.21 21.17 2.46
C VAL A 305 -13.90 22.34 1.52
N PRO A 306 -12.96 22.24 0.55
CA PRO A 306 -12.76 23.30 -0.44
C PRO A 306 -13.99 23.54 -1.31
N TYR A 307 -14.84 22.53 -1.53
CA TYR A 307 -16.14 22.74 -2.17
C TYR A 307 -17.05 23.66 -1.35
N GLN A 308 -17.16 23.48 -0.03
CA GLN A 308 -17.96 24.38 0.82
C GLN A 308 -17.45 25.83 0.80
N PHE A 309 -16.15 26.05 0.61
CA PHE A 309 -15.59 27.39 0.48
C PHE A 309 -15.86 28.05 -0.87
N THR A 310 -15.86 27.27 -1.95
CA THR A 310 -15.90 27.81 -3.31
C THR A 310 -17.28 27.75 -3.95
N GLY A 311 -18.14 26.82 -3.54
CA GLY A 311 -19.43 26.54 -4.19
C GLY A 311 -19.32 26.11 -5.66
N SER A 312 -18.12 25.74 -6.12
CA SER A 312 -17.85 25.52 -7.54
C SER A 312 -18.36 24.17 -8.03
N GLY A 313 -19.18 24.18 -9.10
CA GLY A 313 -19.66 22.95 -9.75
C GLY A 313 -18.52 22.06 -10.29
N TYR A 314 -17.37 22.63 -10.62
CA TYR A 314 -16.19 21.86 -11.05
C TYR A 314 -15.66 20.94 -9.94
N PHE A 315 -15.77 21.33 -8.66
CA PHE A 315 -15.41 20.44 -7.55
C PHE A 315 -16.34 19.23 -7.48
N MET A 316 -17.66 19.43 -7.67
CA MET A 316 -18.60 18.30 -7.67
C MET A 316 -18.29 17.31 -8.79
N LEU A 317 -18.03 17.79 -10.01
CA LEU A 317 -17.62 16.94 -11.14
C LEU A 317 -16.28 16.22 -10.86
N GLY A 318 -15.32 16.93 -10.29
CA GLY A 318 -14.04 16.38 -9.86
C GLY A 318 -14.22 15.24 -8.86
N ILE A 319 -14.94 15.48 -7.76
CA ILE A 319 -15.23 14.50 -6.71
C ILE A 319 -16.00 13.29 -7.27
N GLY A 320 -17.05 13.54 -8.07
CA GLY A 320 -17.80 12.48 -8.74
C GLY A 320 -16.91 11.61 -9.63
N GLY A 321 -15.97 12.23 -10.35
CA GLY A 321 -14.96 11.53 -11.14
C GLY A 321 -14.02 10.67 -10.28
N VAL A 322 -13.56 11.15 -9.12
CA VAL A 322 -12.74 10.34 -8.19
C VAL A 322 -13.54 9.12 -7.72
N VAL A 323 -14.78 9.33 -7.26
CA VAL A 323 -15.65 8.25 -6.76
C VAL A 323 -15.91 7.21 -7.86
N LEU A 324 -16.23 7.65 -9.08
CA LEU A 324 -16.43 6.77 -10.23
C LEU A 324 -15.15 5.99 -10.56
N GLY A 325 -13.99 6.66 -10.57
CA GLY A 325 -12.69 6.02 -10.79
C GLY A 325 -12.42 4.91 -9.79
N GLN A 326 -12.75 5.14 -8.51
CA GLN A 326 -12.61 4.11 -7.47
C GLN A 326 -13.63 2.98 -7.59
N ALA A 327 -14.87 3.26 -7.99
CA ALA A 327 -15.86 2.23 -8.25
C ALA A 327 -15.44 1.30 -9.40
N LEU A 328 -14.92 1.87 -10.49
CA LEU A 328 -14.34 1.10 -11.61
C LEU A 328 -13.17 0.23 -11.16
N LEU A 329 -12.30 0.79 -10.32
CA LEU A 329 -11.16 0.09 -9.80
C LEU A 329 -11.54 -1.03 -8.81
N ALA A 330 -12.50 -0.80 -7.92
CA ALA A 330 -13.01 -1.81 -6.99
C ALA A 330 -13.63 -2.99 -7.76
N ARG A 331 -14.46 -2.70 -8.78
CA ARG A 331 -15.04 -3.71 -9.67
C ARG A 331 -13.96 -4.53 -10.37
N ALA A 332 -12.91 -3.88 -10.85
CA ALA A 332 -11.77 -4.57 -11.45
C ALA A 332 -10.96 -5.38 -10.41
N GLY A 333 -10.84 -4.87 -9.19
CA GLY A 333 -10.20 -5.55 -8.07
C GLY A 333 -10.82 -6.92 -7.79
N TYR A 334 -12.15 -7.05 -7.85
CA TYR A 334 -12.82 -8.34 -7.69
C TYR A 334 -12.44 -9.36 -8.76
N ARG A 335 -12.21 -8.91 -10.00
CA ARG A 335 -11.71 -9.78 -11.07
C ARG A 335 -10.25 -10.15 -10.84
N LEU A 336 -9.42 -9.19 -10.42
CA LEU A 336 -8.01 -9.39 -10.09
C LEU A 336 -7.81 -10.22 -8.81
N ALA A 337 -8.81 -10.35 -7.94
CA ALA A 337 -8.75 -11.21 -6.77
C ALA A 337 -8.76 -12.69 -7.15
N ARG A 338 -9.19 -13.04 -8.36
CA ARG A 338 -9.09 -14.41 -8.87
C ARG A 338 -7.64 -14.72 -9.28
N PRO A 339 -7.20 -15.99 -9.15
CA PRO A 339 -5.99 -16.44 -9.83
C PRO A 339 -6.21 -16.31 -11.33
N LEU A 340 -5.27 -15.68 -12.02
CA LEU A 340 -5.33 -15.42 -13.45
C LEU A 340 -4.03 -15.90 -14.09
N ASP A 341 -4.10 -16.31 -15.34
CA ASP A 341 -2.89 -16.49 -16.15
C ASP A 341 -2.16 -15.15 -16.34
N GLU A 342 -0.85 -15.20 -16.59
CA GLU A 342 -0.03 -14.00 -16.74
C GLU A 342 -0.50 -13.13 -17.92
N ALA A 343 -0.80 -13.73 -19.07
CA ALA A 343 -1.22 -12.98 -20.27
C ALA A 343 -2.60 -12.34 -20.08
N GLU A 344 -3.53 -13.08 -19.47
CA GLU A 344 -4.87 -12.60 -19.13
C GLU A 344 -4.81 -11.46 -18.11
N CYS A 345 -4.02 -11.63 -17.04
CA CYS A 345 -3.78 -10.62 -16.01
C CYS A 345 -3.25 -9.31 -16.62
N MET A 346 -2.27 -9.40 -17.52
CA MET A 346 -1.69 -8.22 -18.17
C MET A 346 -2.69 -7.48 -19.05
N THR A 347 -3.52 -8.20 -19.80
CA THR A 347 -4.55 -7.61 -20.67
C THR A 347 -5.64 -6.90 -19.86
N HIS A 348 -6.10 -7.53 -18.78
CA HIS A 348 -7.06 -6.93 -17.87
C HIS A 348 -6.51 -5.70 -17.15
N ILE A 349 -5.29 -5.78 -16.60
CA ILE A 349 -4.68 -4.66 -15.88
C ILE A 349 -4.49 -3.47 -16.82
N LYS A 350 -4.01 -3.68 -18.06
CA LYS A 350 -3.88 -2.59 -19.05
C LYS A 350 -5.22 -1.91 -19.31
N THR A 351 -6.25 -2.69 -19.58
CA THR A 351 -7.60 -2.19 -19.88
C THR A 351 -8.18 -1.38 -18.72
N VAL A 352 -8.19 -1.97 -17.52
CA VAL A 352 -8.69 -1.33 -16.29
C VAL A 352 -7.92 -0.06 -15.99
N ARG A 353 -6.59 -0.12 -16.09
CA ARG A 353 -5.72 1.02 -15.83
C ARG A 353 -5.99 2.17 -16.79
N THR A 354 -6.17 1.90 -18.08
CA THR A 354 -6.47 2.94 -19.06
C THR A 354 -7.78 3.64 -18.71
N TYR A 355 -8.87 2.90 -18.45
CA TYR A 355 -10.14 3.51 -18.03
C TYR A 355 -10.00 4.32 -16.74
N TYR A 356 -9.35 3.75 -15.74
CA TYR A 356 -9.08 4.43 -14.47
C TYR A 356 -8.29 5.72 -14.68
N MET A 357 -7.18 5.67 -15.44
CA MET A 357 -6.34 6.83 -15.70
C MET A 357 -7.09 7.93 -16.45
N VAL A 358 -7.88 7.57 -17.46
CA VAL A 358 -8.70 8.54 -18.20
C VAL A 358 -9.66 9.25 -17.24
N VAL A 359 -10.43 8.49 -16.44
CA VAL A 359 -11.38 9.08 -15.47
C VAL A 359 -10.66 9.95 -14.44
N MET A 360 -9.52 9.49 -13.92
CA MET A 360 -8.73 10.25 -12.93
C MET A 360 -8.08 11.51 -13.51
N ILE A 361 -7.63 11.48 -14.78
CA ILE A 361 -7.08 12.67 -15.44
C ILE A 361 -8.18 13.72 -15.65
N PHE A 362 -9.36 13.32 -16.11
CA PHE A 362 -10.50 14.23 -16.24
C PHE A 362 -10.91 14.81 -14.87
N SER A 363 -11.03 13.96 -13.86
CA SER A 363 -11.31 14.36 -12.48
C SER A 363 -10.27 15.34 -11.93
N ALA A 364 -8.97 15.03 -12.09
CA ALA A 364 -7.88 15.90 -11.68
C ALA A 364 -7.91 17.24 -12.42
N GLY A 365 -8.22 17.26 -13.72
CA GLY A 365 -8.41 18.48 -14.50
C GLY A 365 -9.49 19.38 -13.91
N PHE A 366 -10.65 18.83 -13.57
CA PHE A 366 -11.72 19.58 -12.91
C PHE A 366 -11.33 20.08 -11.52
N ILE A 367 -10.63 19.26 -10.72
CA ILE A 367 -10.13 19.66 -9.40
C ILE A 367 -9.11 20.79 -9.53
N VAL A 368 -8.20 20.75 -10.51
CA VAL A 368 -7.19 21.81 -10.74
C VAL A 368 -7.86 23.12 -11.15
N ILE A 369 -8.83 23.08 -12.06
CA ILE A 369 -9.62 24.27 -12.44
C ILE A 369 -10.32 24.85 -11.21
N ALA A 370 -10.95 24.00 -10.40
CA ALA A 370 -11.65 24.40 -9.19
C ALA A 370 -10.69 24.99 -8.14
N LEU A 371 -9.52 24.38 -7.94
CA LEU A 371 -8.46 24.90 -7.08
C LEU A 371 -7.90 26.23 -7.57
N GLY A 372 -7.88 26.49 -8.88
CA GLY A 372 -7.50 27.79 -9.42
C GLY A 372 -8.34 28.94 -8.85
N SER A 373 -9.65 28.72 -8.68
CA SER A 373 -10.54 29.69 -8.02
C SER A 373 -10.17 29.89 -6.55
N LEU A 374 -9.90 28.81 -5.82
CA LEU A 374 -9.48 28.88 -4.42
C LEU A 374 -8.13 29.58 -4.25
N VAL A 375 -7.18 29.31 -5.14
CA VAL A 375 -5.84 29.93 -5.16
C VAL A 375 -5.97 31.44 -5.38
N SER A 376 -6.85 31.87 -6.28
CA SER A 376 -7.13 33.30 -6.48
C SER A 376 -7.79 33.95 -5.25
N MET A 377 -8.71 33.26 -4.57
CA MET A 377 -9.36 33.77 -3.36
C MET A 377 -8.39 33.87 -2.17
N LEU A 378 -7.48 32.91 -2.04
CA LEU A 378 -6.52 32.84 -0.94
C LEU A 378 -5.19 33.55 -1.24
N ASN A 379 -5.04 34.12 -2.43
CA ASN A 379 -3.79 34.72 -2.93
C ASN A 379 -2.57 33.79 -2.74
N LEU A 380 -2.76 32.50 -3.01
CA LEU A 380 -1.69 31.50 -2.88
C LEU A 380 -0.72 31.64 -4.06
N ARG A 381 0.57 31.41 -3.80
CA ARG A 381 1.58 31.44 -4.86
C ARG A 381 1.46 30.18 -5.69
N THR A 382 1.63 30.28 -7.01
CA THR A 382 1.66 29.12 -7.92
C THR A 382 2.70 28.09 -7.50
N THR A 383 3.81 28.54 -6.91
CA THR A 383 4.85 27.68 -6.34
C THR A 383 4.31 26.74 -5.27
N ASP A 384 3.39 27.20 -4.43
CA ASP A 384 2.85 26.40 -3.31
C ASP A 384 1.98 25.27 -3.82
N VAL A 385 1.22 25.53 -4.90
CA VAL A 385 0.42 24.52 -5.60
C VAL A 385 1.32 23.46 -6.23
N ILE A 386 2.37 23.88 -6.93
CA ILE A 386 3.34 22.95 -7.56
C ILE A 386 4.01 22.08 -6.49
N LEU A 387 4.43 22.68 -5.37
CA LEU A 387 5.04 21.95 -4.26
C LEU A 387 4.07 20.98 -3.60
N ALA A 388 2.81 21.38 -3.42
CA ALA A 388 1.77 20.51 -2.87
C ALA A 388 1.54 19.28 -3.77
N VAL A 389 1.44 19.48 -5.09
CA VAL A 389 1.32 18.38 -6.07
C VAL A 389 2.56 17.49 -6.06
N LEU A 390 3.75 18.08 -6.09
CA LEU A 390 5.01 17.34 -6.05
C LEU A 390 5.14 16.51 -4.77
N LYS A 391 4.76 17.08 -3.62
CA LYS A 391 4.75 16.40 -2.33
C LYS A 391 3.75 15.25 -2.30
N PHE A 392 2.56 15.46 -2.85
CA PHE A 392 1.54 14.43 -2.98
C PHE A 392 2.04 13.26 -3.84
N GLU A 393 2.53 13.52 -5.05
CA GLU A 393 3.04 12.50 -5.96
C GLU A 393 4.25 11.76 -5.39
N THR A 394 5.16 12.47 -4.74
CA THR A 394 6.32 11.86 -4.07
C THR A 394 5.88 10.90 -2.98
N ASN A 395 4.87 11.25 -2.17
CA ASN A 395 4.32 10.36 -1.15
C ASN A 395 3.68 9.10 -1.77
N VAL A 396 2.92 9.26 -2.86
CA VAL A 396 2.32 8.12 -3.57
C VAL A 396 3.41 7.18 -4.09
N LEU A 397 4.50 7.70 -4.66
CA LEU A 397 5.63 6.91 -5.14
C LEU A 397 6.36 6.16 -4.01
N ILE A 398 6.67 6.86 -2.90
CA ILE A 398 7.30 6.24 -1.73
C ILE A 398 6.45 5.09 -1.22
N LEU A 399 5.16 5.33 -1.08
CA LEU A 399 4.26 4.32 -0.53
C LEU A 399 4.01 3.17 -1.49
N THR A 400 4.01 3.43 -2.79
CA THR A 400 3.95 2.37 -3.80
C THR A 400 5.12 1.40 -3.60
N MET A 401 6.34 1.94 -3.46
CA MET A 401 7.53 1.13 -3.23
C MET A 401 7.46 0.35 -1.91
N ILE A 402 7.13 1.02 -0.80
CA ILE A 402 7.09 0.41 0.53
C ILE A 402 5.94 -0.59 0.66
N GLY A 403 4.77 -0.26 0.11
CA GLY A 403 3.61 -1.14 0.05
C GLY A 403 3.93 -2.42 -0.73
N SER A 404 4.58 -2.31 -1.90
CA SER A 404 5.02 -3.46 -2.68
C SER A 404 5.98 -4.33 -1.87
N ASP A 405 6.96 -3.73 -1.21
CA ASP A 405 7.91 -4.44 -0.34
C ASP A 405 7.20 -5.19 0.81
N LEU A 406 6.20 -4.57 1.46
CA LEU A 406 5.43 -5.19 2.55
C LEU A 406 4.58 -6.36 2.06
N VAL A 407 3.88 -6.19 0.94
CA VAL A 407 3.04 -7.25 0.36
C VAL A 407 3.91 -8.44 -0.05
N VAL A 408 5.05 -8.23 -0.71
CA VAL A 408 5.99 -9.31 -1.07
C VAL A 408 6.47 -10.05 0.18
N THR A 409 6.81 -9.32 1.25
CA THR A 409 7.23 -9.94 2.52
C THR A 409 6.15 -10.81 3.12
N ASN A 410 4.90 -10.34 3.10
CA ASN A 410 3.77 -11.07 3.67
C ASN A 410 3.42 -12.29 2.82
N LEU A 411 3.53 -12.20 1.50
CA LEU A 411 3.36 -13.34 0.59
C LEU A 411 4.44 -14.40 0.81
N ASP A 412 5.71 -14.00 0.97
CA ASP A 412 6.82 -14.92 1.27
C ASP A 412 6.61 -15.65 2.60
N ARG A 413 6.20 -14.91 3.65
CA ARG A 413 5.85 -15.48 4.96
C ARG A 413 4.64 -16.40 4.89
N ALA A 414 3.63 -16.06 4.10
CA ALA A 414 2.45 -16.91 3.91
C ALA A 414 2.85 -18.21 3.18
N ARG A 415 3.66 -18.11 2.12
CA ARG A 415 4.18 -19.26 1.38
C ARG A 415 4.97 -20.21 2.28
N ALA A 416 5.83 -19.69 3.15
CA ALA A 416 6.57 -20.51 4.10
C ALA A 416 5.68 -21.28 5.09
N LYS A 417 4.50 -20.73 5.43
CA LYS A 417 3.51 -21.41 6.30
C LYS A 417 2.65 -22.43 5.56
N VAL A 418 2.46 -22.25 4.24
CA VAL A 418 1.63 -23.13 3.40
C VAL A 418 2.47 -24.22 2.72
N ALA A 419 3.80 -24.07 2.64
CA ALA A 419 4.70 -25.11 2.15
C ALA A 419 4.64 -26.35 3.09
N GLY A 420 3.81 -27.33 2.72
CA GLY A 420 3.49 -28.52 3.51
C GLY A 420 1.98 -28.73 3.73
N VAL A 421 1.15 -27.73 3.39
CA VAL A 421 -0.30 -27.69 3.60
C VAL A 421 -1.07 -27.94 2.28
N THR A 422 -0.40 -28.34 1.20
CA THR A 422 -1.01 -28.63 -0.12
C THR A 422 -2.20 -29.60 -0.01
N HIS A 423 -2.17 -30.54 0.94
CA HIS A 423 -3.29 -31.44 1.20
C HIS A 423 -4.54 -30.77 1.80
N VAL A 424 -4.41 -29.63 2.48
CA VAL A 424 -5.55 -28.94 3.10
C VAL A 424 -6.27 -28.05 2.10
N GLU A 425 -5.57 -27.50 1.11
CA GLU A 425 -6.19 -26.75 0.01
C GLU A 425 -7.02 -27.70 -0.87
N GLU A 426 -6.45 -28.86 -1.25
CA GLU A 426 -7.18 -29.95 -1.92
C GLU A 426 -8.36 -30.48 -1.06
N ALA A 427 -8.17 -30.66 0.25
CA ALA A 427 -9.25 -31.11 1.14
C ALA A 427 -10.34 -30.05 1.36
N ALA A 428 -10.00 -28.77 1.34
CA ALA A 428 -10.96 -27.68 1.41
C ALA A 428 -11.73 -27.56 0.08
N GLU A 429 -11.06 -27.69 -1.06
CA GLU A 429 -11.70 -27.75 -2.38
C GLU A 429 -12.65 -28.95 -2.48
N LEU A 430 -12.26 -30.13 -2.00
CA LEU A 430 -13.14 -31.31 -1.93
C LEU A 430 -14.34 -31.09 -1.00
N LYS A 431 -14.17 -30.43 0.14
CA LYS A 431 -15.27 -30.08 1.05
C LYS A 431 -16.21 -29.05 0.46
N ILE A 432 -15.68 -28.06 -0.25
CA ILE A 432 -16.48 -27.04 -0.94
C ILE A 432 -17.23 -27.68 -2.11
N ALA A 433 -16.60 -28.55 -2.90
CA ALA A 433 -17.25 -29.30 -3.97
C ALA A 433 -18.39 -30.17 -3.42
N ALA A 434 -18.14 -30.91 -2.32
CA ALA A 434 -19.15 -31.69 -1.62
C ALA A 434 -20.31 -30.84 -1.07
N PHE A 435 -20.03 -29.63 -0.56
CA PHE A 435 -21.04 -28.73 -0.02
C PHE A 435 -21.88 -28.03 -1.11
N VAL A 436 -21.29 -27.77 -2.28
CA VAL A 436 -21.95 -27.11 -3.42
C VAL A 436 -22.71 -28.11 -4.30
N GLY A 437 -22.61 -29.42 -4.02
CA GLY A 437 -23.31 -30.46 -4.78
C GLY A 437 -22.79 -30.63 -6.21
N LEU A 438 -21.57 -30.14 -6.48
CA LEU A 438 -20.84 -30.48 -7.70
C LEU A 438 -20.23 -31.85 -7.49
N ASP A 439 -20.57 -32.83 -8.32
CA ASP A 439 -20.04 -34.20 -8.27
C ASP A 439 -18.53 -34.17 -8.06
N ALA A 440 -18.10 -34.47 -6.84
CA ALA A 440 -16.69 -34.47 -6.50
C ALA A 440 -15.98 -35.54 -7.35
N PRO A 441 -14.85 -35.23 -8.00
CA PRO A 441 -14.07 -36.25 -8.69
C PRO A 441 -13.74 -37.37 -7.70
N THR A 442 -14.06 -38.62 -8.08
CA THR A 442 -13.87 -39.81 -7.24
C THR A 442 -12.44 -39.84 -6.70
N ALA A 443 -12.30 -39.66 -5.39
CA ALA A 443 -11.00 -39.57 -4.73
C ALA A 443 -10.16 -40.85 -4.99
N PRO A 444 -8.84 -40.72 -5.18
CA PRO A 444 -7.97 -41.88 -5.29
C PRO A 444 -7.99 -42.70 -3.98
N PRO A 445 -8.03 -44.03 -4.05
CA PRO A 445 -8.19 -44.89 -2.89
C PRO A 445 -7.00 -44.75 -1.90
N PRO A 446 -7.24 -44.85 -0.58
CA PRO A 446 -6.21 -44.64 0.43
C PRO A 446 -5.10 -45.69 0.40
N PRO A 447 -3.85 -45.33 0.76
CA PRO A 447 -2.71 -46.24 0.79
C PRO A 447 -2.87 -47.29 1.90
N GLY A 448 -2.82 -48.56 1.50
CA GLY A 448 -3.09 -49.70 2.38
C GLY A 448 -2.09 -49.83 3.55
N HIS A 449 -2.64 -49.99 4.76
CA HIS A 449 -1.89 -50.41 5.94
C HIS A 449 -1.35 -51.82 5.73
N GLY A 450 -0.03 -51.94 5.63
CA GLY A 450 0.67 -53.22 5.70
C GLY A 450 0.41 -53.87 7.06
N GLN A 451 -0.45 -54.90 7.07
CA GLN A 451 -0.66 -55.74 8.23
C GLN A 451 0.42 -56.81 8.24
N HIS A 452 1.35 -56.67 9.19
CA HIS A 452 2.21 -57.73 9.66
C HIS A 452 1.36 -58.94 10.10
N GLY A 453 1.56 -60.08 9.44
CA GLY A 453 1.26 -61.42 9.94
C GLY A 453 2.29 -62.34 9.27
N GLY A 454 3.18 -63.04 9.96
CA GLY A 454 2.92 -63.76 11.21
C GLY A 454 2.25 -65.08 10.89
N HIS A 455 3.02 -66.04 10.36
CA HIS A 455 2.68 -67.45 10.47
C HIS A 455 3.97 -68.27 10.60
N GLY A 456 4.17 -68.81 11.79
CA GLY A 456 5.01 -69.98 11.99
C GLY A 456 4.25 -71.26 11.72
N GLY A 457 5.01 -72.36 11.58
CA GLY A 457 4.61 -73.66 12.12
C GLY A 457 4.70 -74.86 11.18
N TYR A 458 5.67 -75.74 11.48
CA TYR A 458 5.71 -77.22 11.35
C TYR A 458 5.59 -77.84 9.95
N GLY A 459 6.30 -78.90 9.56
CA GLY A 459 7.22 -79.86 10.20
C GLY A 459 7.39 -81.05 9.22
N GLY A 460 8.50 -81.79 9.31
CA GLY A 460 8.78 -82.97 8.47
C GLY A 460 10.26 -83.21 8.29
#